data_AF-A0A2N0DAR8-F1
#
_entry.id   AF-A0A2N0DAR8-F1
#
_cell.length_a   1.000
_cell.length_b   1.000
_cell.length_c   1.000
_cell.angle_alpha   90.00
_cell.angle_beta   90.00
_cell.angle_gamma   90.00
#
_symmetry.space_group_name_H-M   'P 1'
#
loop_
_entity.id
_entity.type
_entity.pdbx_description
1 polymer ?
#
loop_
_entity_poly.entity_id
_entity_poly.type
_entity_poly.pdbx_seq_one_letter_code
_entity_poly.pdbx_strand_id
1 'polypeptide(L)'
;MRDRTDKEVDVKMARSLKETAIGNLHLREEDAFEFFVAYARYEYAAKVCKLVHQGDEQRMLTINPQGVADRIRASFESRISSDKSLQKAVAYYTAQPPQRQIWDGNGPGWDQPVYQGNDTLKNLLLQLAQARNNLFHGGKGWKADNPAMERDNDLLRHGLVILDAVVNSDDQLFGEFSSFA
;
A
#
# COMPACT_ATOMS: atom_id res chain seq x y z
N MET A 1 -27.29 31.61 -44.24
CA MET A 1 -27.45 31.64 -42.77
C MET A 1 -27.02 30.27 -42.28
N ARG A 2 -25.80 30.16 -41.75
CA ARG A 2 -25.21 28.89 -41.30
C ARG A 2 -25.76 28.62 -39.90
N ASP A 3 -26.65 27.64 -39.77
CA ASP A 3 -27.10 27.20 -38.45
C ASP A 3 -26.06 26.22 -37.89
N ARG A 4 -25.26 26.74 -36.96
CA ARG A 4 -24.24 26.01 -36.19
C ARG A 4 -24.87 25.51 -34.90
N THR A 5 -25.81 24.58 -34.98
CA THR A 5 -26.51 24.09 -33.77
C THR A 5 -26.59 22.57 -33.67
N ASP A 6 -25.90 21.83 -34.53
CA ASP A 6 -25.88 20.36 -34.54
C ASP A 6 -24.65 19.70 -33.87
N LYS A 7 -23.83 20.43 -33.09
CA LYS A 7 -22.54 19.84 -32.62
C LYS A 7 -22.08 20.09 -31.19
N GLU A 8 -22.88 20.69 -30.31
CA GLU A 8 -22.38 21.01 -28.95
C GLU A 8 -23.20 20.46 -27.78
N VAL A 9 -24.23 19.66 -28.04
CA VAL A 9 -25.01 19.04 -26.97
C VAL A 9 -25.08 17.54 -27.23
N ASP A 10 -24.60 16.78 -26.24
CA ASP A 10 -24.78 15.33 -26.08
C ASP A 10 -23.69 14.37 -26.56
N VAL A 11 -22.42 14.72 -26.34
CA VAL A 11 -21.34 13.73 -26.17
C VAL A 11 -20.65 13.95 -24.83
N LYS A 12 -21.40 13.89 -23.72
CA LYS A 12 -20.79 13.41 -22.48
C LYS A 12 -20.73 11.89 -22.62
N MET A 13 -19.67 11.38 -23.24
CA MET A 13 -19.37 9.95 -23.20
C MET A 13 -19.49 9.50 -21.74
N ALA A 14 -20.45 8.62 -21.47
CA ALA A 14 -20.60 8.02 -20.16
C ALA A 14 -19.29 7.29 -19.86
N ARG A 15 -18.42 7.91 -19.03
CA ARG A 15 -17.19 7.28 -18.58
C ARG A 15 -17.58 5.96 -17.93
N SER A 16 -16.87 4.91 -18.29
CA SER A 16 -17.04 3.61 -17.64
C SER A 16 -16.81 3.73 -16.14
N LEU A 17 -17.35 2.76 -15.38
CA LEU A 17 -17.08 2.66 -13.94
C LEU A 17 -15.58 2.66 -13.64
N LYS A 18 -14.80 1.97 -14.48
CA LYS A 18 -13.34 1.91 -14.39
C LYS A 18 -12.71 3.29 -14.55
N GLU A 19 -13.00 3.98 -15.65
CA GLU A 19 -12.44 5.32 -15.92
C GLU A 19 -12.82 6.33 -14.85
N THR A 20 -14.05 6.23 -14.33
CA THR A 20 -14.53 7.09 -13.25
C THR A 20 -13.80 6.80 -11.94
N ALA A 21 -13.64 5.53 -11.57
CA ALA A 21 -12.95 5.16 -10.33
C ALA A 21 -11.47 5.52 -10.37
N ILE A 22 -10.76 5.10 -11.42
CA ILE A 22 -9.31 5.32 -11.57
C ILE A 22 -8.99 6.81 -11.69
N GLY A 23 -9.79 7.56 -12.47
CA GLY A 23 -9.62 9.00 -12.62
C GLY A 23 -9.73 9.77 -11.30
N ASN A 24 -10.40 9.22 -10.29
CA ASN A 24 -10.52 9.84 -8.97
C ASN A 24 -9.42 9.41 -7.99
N LEU A 25 -8.72 8.30 -8.26
CA LEU A 25 -7.62 7.82 -7.41
C LEU A 25 -6.30 8.56 -7.69
N HIS A 26 -6.09 9.08 -8.90
CA HIS A 26 -4.86 9.80 -9.28
C HIS A 26 -3.57 8.99 -9.06
N LEU A 27 -3.68 7.66 -9.12
CA LEU A 27 -2.57 6.73 -9.05
C LEU A 27 -2.20 6.27 -10.47
N ARG A 28 -0.93 5.92 -10.67
CA ARG A 28 -0.50 5.14 -11.83
C ARG A 28 -1.15 3.77 -11.71
N GLU A 29 -2.01 3.45 -12.68
CA GLU A 29 -2.85 2.24 -12.65
C GLU A 29 -2.02 0.98 -12.47
N GLU A 30 -0.89 0.88 -13.17
CA GLU A 30 0.04 -0.27 -13.12
C GLU A 30 0.63 -0.45 -11.72
N ASP A 31 1.27 0.59 -11.15
CA ASP A 31 1.86 0.54 -9.81
C ASP A 31 0.81 0.21 -8.73
N ALA A 32 -0.41 0.76 -8.87
CA ALA A 32 -1.50 0.54 -7.94
C ALA A 32 -2.01 -0.91 -8.00
N PHE A 33 -2.19 -1.44 -9.21
CA PHE A 33 -2.62 -2.81 -9.41
C PHE A 33 -1.53 -3.79 -8.94
N GLU A 34 -0.27 -3.56 -9.30
CA GLU A 34 0.86 -4.38 -8.90
C GLU A 34 0.99 -4.44 -7.38
N PHE A 35 0.97 -3.28 -6.70
CA PHE A 35 1.04 -3.23 -5.24
C PHE A 35 -0.13 -3.94 -4.58
N PHE A 36 -1.35 -3.76 -5.10
CA PHE A 36 -2.54 -4.44 -4.58
C PHE A 36 -2.41 -5.95 -4.66
N VAL A 37 -2.03 -6.47 -5.83
CA VAL A 37 -1.89 -7.92 -6.07
C VAL A 37 -0.75 -8.50 -5.26
N ALA A 38 0.43 -7.85 -5.27
CA ALA A 38 1.59 -8.29 -4.51
C ALA A 38 1.29 -8.31 -3.01
N TYR A 39 0.66 -7.26 -2.47
CA TYR A 39 0.32 -7.22 -1.05
C TYR A 39 -0.68 -8.31 -0.68
N ALA A 40 -1.71 -8.54 -1.51
CA ALA A 40 -2.68 -9.61 -1.29
C ALA A 40 -2.02 -11.01 -1.27
N ARG A 41 -1.04 -11.25 -2.16
CA ARG A 41 -0.26 -12.49 -2.18
C ARG A 41 0.67 -12.63 -0.97
N TYR A 42 1.31 -11.56 -0.55
CA TYR A 42 2.08 -11.53 0.70
C TYR A 42 1.18 -11.87 1.90
N GLU A 43 -0.02 -11.29 1.99
CA GLU A 43 -0.95 -11.55 3.08
C GLU A 43 -1.39 -13.02 3.13
N TYR A 44 -1.66 -13.62 1.97
CA TYR A 44 -1.91 -15.06 1.87
C TYR A 44 -0.70 -15.87 2.37
N ALA A 45 0.49 -15.60 1.86
CA ALA A 45 1.69 -16.35 2.17
C ALA A 45 2.04 -16.30 3.66
N ALA A 46 1.94 -15.10 4.26
CA ALA A 46 2.14 -14.91 5.69
C ALA A 46 1.13 -15.71 6.53
N LYS A 47 -0.13 -15.79 6.09
CA LYS A 47 -1.17 -16.61 6.74
C LYS A 47 -0.86 -18.10 6.68
N VAL A 48 -0.46 -18.61 5.51
CA VAL A 48 -0.05 -20.03 5.35
C VAL A 48 1.17 -20.34 6.22
N CYS A 49 2.13 -19.42 6.28
CA CYS A 49 3.31 -19.51 7.16
C CYS A 49 3.00 -19.34 8.66
N LYS A 50 1.73 -19.19 9.04
CA LYS A 50 1.27 -18.98 10.43
C LYS A 50 1.85 -17.72 11.10
N LEU A 51 2.24 -16.72 10.30
CA LEU A 51 2.72 -15.41 10.78
C LEU A 51 1.54 -14.49 11.11
N VAL A 52 0.65 -15.01 11.94
CA VAL A 52 -0.64 -14.40 12.30
C VAL A 52 -0.71 -14.22 13.81
N HIS A 53 -1.63 -13.39 14.27
CA HIS A 53 -1.91 -13.32 15.70
C HIS A 53 -2.51 -14.66 16.17
N GLN A 54 -1.82 -15.33 17.08
CA GLN A 54 -2.24 -16.59 17.68
C GLN A 54 -2.81 -16.37 19.09
N GLY A 55 -3.51 -17.36 19.62
CA GLY A 55 -4.13 -17.36 20.94
C GLY A 55 -5.07 -18.56 21.09
N ASP A 56 -5.56 -18.78 22.31
CA ASP A 56 -6.39 -19.95 22.64
C ASP A 56 -7.85 -19.81 22.17
N GLU A 57 -8.30 -18.59 21.91
CA GLU A 57 -9.67 -18.28 21.49
C GLU A 57 -9.78 -18.03 19.99
N GLN A 58 -10.96 -18.31 19.44
CA GLN A 58 -11.28 -17.97 18.05
C GLN A 58 -11.20 -16.45 17.84
N ARG A 59 -10.47 -16.03 16.81
CA ARG A 59 -10.29 -14.62 16.45
C ARG A 59 -10.20 -14.42 14.94
N MET A 60 -10.31 -13.17 14.52
CA MET A 60 -10.08 -12.80 13.13
C MET A 60 -8.62 -13.12 12.73
N LEU A 61 -8.44 -13.77 11.58
CA LEU A 61 -7.14 -14.17 11.06
C LEU A 61 -6.40 -12.96 10.47
N THR A 62 -5.59 -12.29 11.28
CA THR A 62 -4.77 -11.15 10.88
C THR A 62 -3.29 -11.45 11.02
N ILE A 63 -2.47 -10.91 10.11
CA ILE A 63 -1.01 -11.01 10.17
C ILE A 63 -0.51 -10.43 11.51
N ASN A 64 0.46 -11.09 12.13
CA ASN A 64 1.22 -10.54 13.24
C ASN A 64 2.49 -9.88 12.70
N PRO A 65 2.54 -8.55 12.56
CA PRO A 65 3.68 -7.86 11.96
C PRO A 65 4.96 -8.03 12.78
N GLN A 66 4.87 -8.19 14.11
CA GLN A 66 6.05 -8.49 14.93
C GLN A 66 6.59 -9.89 14.62
N GLY A 67 5.71 -10.87 14.46
CA GLY A 67 6.11 -12.24 14.11
C GLY A 67 6.78 -12.32 12.73
N VAL A 68 6.28 -11.56 11.75
CA VAL A 68 6.96 -11.41 10.45
C VAL A 68 8.32 -10.74 10.63
N ALA A 69 8.38 -9.61 11.35
CA ALA A 69 9.61 -8.86 11.57
C ALA A 69 10.69 -9.73 12.22
N ASP A 70 10.36 -10.44 13.31
CA ASP A 70 11.31 -11.29 14.02
C ASP A 70 11.84 -12.42 13.13
N ARG A 71 10.97 -13.00 12.28
CA ARG A 71 11.36 -14.09 11.39
C ARG A 71 12.33 -13.66 10.30
N ILE A 72 12.13 -12.49 9.71
CA ILE A 72 12.89 -12.06 8.54
C ILE A 72 14.05 -11.11 8.87
N ARG A 73 14.13 -10.59 10.11
CA ARG A 73 14.99 -9.44 10.48
C ARG A 73 16.41 -9.54 9.94
N ALA A 74 17.12 -10.62 10.26
CA ALA A 74 18.53 -10.76 9.88
C ALA A 74 18.74 -10.75 8.36
N SER A 75 17.87 -11.43 7.62
CA SER A 75 17.92 -11.50 6.15
C SER A 75 17.56 -10.14 5.52
N PHE A 76 16.52 -9.49 6.05
CA PHE A 76 16.08 -8.18 5.60
C PHE A 76 17.13 -7.08 5.86
N GLU A 77 17.78 -7.07 7.01
CA GLU A 77 18.88 -6.14 7.34
C GLU A 77 20.11 -6.35 6.44
N SER A 78 20.44 -7.60 6.12
CA SER A 78 21.50 -7.94 5.16
C SER A 78 21.17 -7.39 3.75
N ARG A 79 19.90 -7.53 3.33
CA ARG A 79 19.42 -6.97 2.06
C ARG A 79 19.46 -5.44 2.06
N ILE A 80 19.03 -4.78 3.14
CA ILE A 80 19.16 -3.31 3.27
C ILE A 80 20.63 -2.92 3.11
N SER A 81 21.57 -3.64 3.72
CA SER A 81 22.99 -3.27 3.67
C SER A 81 23.60 -3.36 2.26
N SER A 82 23.03 -4.19 1.38
CA SER A 82 23.56 -4.48 0.05
C SER A 82 22.77 -3.85 -1.10
N ASP A 83 21.50 -3.49 -0.89
CA ASP A 83 20.62 -2.92 -1.92
C ASP A 83 20.31 -1.42 -1.67
N LYS A 84 20.90 -0.55 -2.50
CA LYS A 84 20.66 0.89 -2.47
C LYS A 84 19.22 1.30 -2.79
N SER A 85 18.50 0.52 -3.60
CA SER A 85 17.09 0.77 -3.91
C SER A 85 16.24 0.55 -2.67
N LEU A 86 16.46 -0.57 -1.97
CA LEU A 86 15.80 -0.88 -0.72
C LEU A 86 16.12 0.14 0.38
N GLN A 87 17.38 0.55 0.53
CA GLN A 87 17.76 1.63 1.47
C GLN A 87 16.95 2.90 1.24
N LYS A 88 16.84 3.34 -0.03
CA LYS A 88 16.05 4.52 -0.40
C LYS A 88 14.57 4.35 -0.08
N ALA A 89 14.02 3.17 -0.34
CA ALA A 89 12.62 2.88 -0.06
C ALA A 89 12.31 2.90 1.44
N VAL A 90 13.14 2.25 2.26
CA VAL A 90 13.02 2.29 3.73
C VAL A 90 13.17 3.71 4.26
N ALA A 91 14.14 4.47 3.75
CA ALA A 91 14.32 5.87 4.14
C ALA A 91 13.09 6.73 3.79
N TYR A 92 12.51 6.51 2.61
CA TYR A 92 11.30 7.22 2.19
C TYR A 92 10.11 6.91 3.10
N TYR A 93 9.83 5.63 3.38
CA TYR A 93 8.74 5.22 4.28
C TYR A 93 8.92 5.72 5.73
N THR A 94 10.18 5.81 6.18
CA THR A 94 10.50 6.37 7.50
C THR A 94 10.25 7.88 7.55
N ALA A 95 10.61 8.61 6.50
CA ALA A 95 10.47 10.06 6.45
C ALA A 95 9.07 10.55 6.06
N GLN A 96 8.35 9.76 5.25
CA GLN A 96 7.06 10.08 4.66
C GLN A 96 6.08 8.91 4.83
N PRO A 97 5.74 8.52 6.08
CA PRO A 97 4.85 7.39 6.30
C PRO A 97 3.45 7.66 5.74
N PRO A 98 2.73 6.61 5.30
CA PRO A 98 1.35 6.74 4.86
C PRO A 98 0.48 7.27 5.99
N GLN A 99 -0.18 8.40 5.75
CA GLN A 99 -1.19 8.96 6.66
C GLN A 99 -2.32 7.98 6.86
N ARG A 100 -3.00 8.04 8.01
CA ARG A 100 -4.18 7.23 8.32
C ARG A 100 -5.46 8.07 8.23
N GLN A 101 -6.49 7.52 7.60
CA GLN A 101 -7.82 8.15 7.58
C GLN A 101 -8.50 7.92 8.93
N ILE A 102 -9.01 8.99 9.53
CA ILE A 102 -9.64 8.98 10.84
C ILE A 102 -11.00 9.70 10.79
N TRP A 103 -11.81 9.50 11.83
CA TRP A 103 -12.92 10.40 12.13
C TRP A 103 -12.45 11.40 13.19
N ASP A 104 -12.41 12.69 12.86
CA ASP A 104 -11.88 13.73 13.75
C ASP A 104 -12.90 14.30 14.74
N GLY A 105 -14.12 13.76 14.72
CA GLY A 105 -15.27 14.23 15.50
C GLY A 105 -16.27 15.03 14.68
N ASN A 106 -15.86 15.63 13.56
CA ASN A 106 -16.71 16.43 12.67
C ASN A 106 -16.82 15.84 11.25
N GLY A 107 -15.83 15.06 10.83
CA GLY A 107 -15.83 14.43 9.52
C GLY A 107 -14.64 13.49 9.29
N PRO A 108 -14.48 13.00 8.05
CA PRO A 108 -13.28 12.30 7.63
C PRO A 108 -12.07 13.24 7.67
N GLY A 109 -11.06 12.86 8.44
CA GLY A 109 -9.78 13.54 8.56
C GLY A 109 -8.60 12.61 8.28
N TRP A 110 -7.40 13.17 8.39
CA TRP A 110 -6.14 12.44 8.16
C TRP A 110 -5.14 12.77 9.26
N ASP A 111 -4.52 11.75 9.86
CA ASP A 111 -3.45 11.91 10.85
C ASP A 111 -2.17 11.16 10.46
N GLN A 112 -1.09 11.47 11.17
CA GLN A 112 0.12 10.67 11.13
C GLN A 112 -0.02 9.53 12.13
N PRO A 113 0.04 8.26 11.70
CA PRO A 113 -0.10 7.14 12.61
C PRO A 113 1.06 7.10 13.61
N VAL A 114 0.73 6.92 14.89
CA VAL A 114 1.71 6.63 15.94
C VAL A 114 1.87 5.11 16.04
N TYR A 115 2.98 4.59 15.55
CA TYR A 115 3.33 3.18 15.69
C TYR A 115 3.93 2.95 17.08
N GLN A 116 3.39 1.98 17.82
CA GLN A 116 3.89 1.67 19.16
C GLN A 116 5.20 0.88 19.09
N GLY A 117 6.21 1.33 19.85
CA GLY A 117 7.50 0.66 19.97
C GLY A 117 8.54 1.06 18.91
N ASN A 118 9.79 0.64 19.14
CA ASN A 118 10.96 1.09 18.38
C ASN A 118 11.42 0.10 17.29
N ASP A 119 10.64 -0.95 17.02
CA ASP A 119 10.96 -1.91 15.96
C ASP A 119 10.63 -1.30 14.60
N THR A 120 11.67 -0.89 13.88
CA THR A 120 11.58 -0.25 12.56
C THR A 120 10.97 -1.17 11.52
N LEU A 121 11.30 -2.47 11.52
CA LEU A 121 10.79 -3.43 10.55
C LEU A 121 9.30 -3.71 10.78
N LYS A 122 8.88 -3.90 12.04
CA LYS A 122 7.45 -3.98 12.36
C LYS A 122 6.71 -2.73 11.89
N ASN A 123 7.28 -1.54 12.14
CA ASN A 123 6.64 -0.29 11.76
C ASN A 123 6.53 -0.15 10.23
N LEU A 124 7.54 -0.58 9.47
CA LEU A 124 7.47 -0.66 8.00
C LEU A 124 6.36 -1.59 7.52
N LEU A 125 6.19 -2.76 8.14
CA LEU A 125 5.11 -3.70 7.78
C LEU A 125 3.72 -3.11 8.05
N LEU A 126 3.56 -2.39 9.17
CA LEU A 126 2.33 -1.66 9.49
C LEU A 126 2.07 -0.52 8.50
N GLN A 127 3.12 0.17 8.04
CA GLN A 127 3.01 1.20 7.01
C GLN A 127 2.59 0.62 5.67
N LEU A 128 3.12 -0.53 5.23
CA LEU A 128 2.68 -1.21 4.00
C LEU A 128 1.18 -1.56 4.07
N ALA A 129 0.72 -2.09 5.21
CA ALA A 129 -0.70 -2.36 5.43
C ALA A 129 -1.55 -1.09 5.33
N GLN A 130 -1.05 0.02 5.89
CA GLN A 130 -1.73 1.31 5.85
C GLN A 130 -1.77 1.89 4.43
N ALA A 131 -0.69 1.80 3.67
CA ALA A 131 -0.63 2.19 2.25
C ALA A 131 -1.66 1.39 1.44
N ARG A 132 -1.74 0.08 1.64
CA ARG A 132 -2.76 -0.78 1.03
C ARG A 132 -4.18 -0.36 1.38
N ASN A 133 -4.42 0.10 2.61
CA ASN A 133 -5.76 0.53 3.01
C ASN A 133 -6.10 1.93 2.46
N ASN A 134 -5.16 2.86 2.40
CA ASN A 134 -5.51 4.27 2.22
C ASN A 134 -5.34 4.81 0.82
N LEU A 135 -4.46 4.21 0.01
CA LEU A 135 -4.18 4.71 -1.34
C LEU A 135 -5.36 4.46 -2.30
N PHE A 136 -6.28 3.54 -1.97
CA PHE A 136 -7.43 3.18 -2.83
C PHE A 136 -8.77 3.84 -2.46
N HIS A 137 -8.79 4.82 -1.53
CA HIS A 137 -10.04 5.42 -1.04
C HIS A 137 -10.29 6.88 -1.46
N GLY A 138 -9.34 7.57 -2.12
CA GLY A 138 -9.58 8.84 -2.82
C GLY A 138 -10.06 10.04 -1.97
N GLY A 139 -9.99 9.98 -0.63
CA GLY A 139 -10.64 10.93 0.28
C GLY A 139 -9.84 12.16 0.74
N LYS A 140 -8.76 12.55 0.06
CA LYS A 140 -7.82 13.58 0.55
C LYS A 140 -8.21 15.04 0.26
N GLY A 141 -9.38 15.32 -0.34
CA GLY A 141 -9.80 16.68 -0.70
C GLY A 141 -8.88 17.29 -1.76
N TRP A 142 -9.28 17.25 -3.03
CA TRP A 142 -8.36 17.48 -4.14
C TRP A 142 -8.34 18.93 -4.68
N LYS A 143 -7.15 19.36 -5.12
CA LYS A 143 -6.88 20.46 -6.06
C LYS A 143 -5.85 19.96 -7.09
N ALA A 144 -5.96 20.41 -8.35
CA ALA A 144 -5.18 19.90 -9.49
C ALA A 144 -3.65 19.97 -9.35
N ASP A 145 -3.14 20.88 -8.54
CA ASP A 145 -1.71 21.11 -8.36
C ASP A 145 -1.17 20.49 -7.07
N ASN A 146 -1.80 19.44 -6.54
CA ASN A 146 -1.48 18.91 -5.22
C ASN A 146 -0.26 17.97 -5.25
N PRO A 147 0.86 18.31 -4.56
CA PRO A 147 2.02 17.43 -4.40
C PRO A 147 1.71 16.07 -3.77
N ALA A 148 0.53 15.92 -3.16
CA ALA A 148 0.05 14.65 -2.61
C ALA A 148 -0.10 13.53 -3.67
N MET A 149 -0.28 13.86 -4.95
CA MET A 149 -0.37 12.86 -6.03
C MET A 149 0.95 12.13 -6.25
N GLU A 150 2.07 12.85 -6.37
CA GLU A 150 3.39 12.24 -6.50
C GLU A 150 3.74 11.44 -5.25
N ARG A 151 3.39 11.95 -4.06
CA ARG A 151 3.64 11.24 -2.79
C ARG A 151 2.97 9.87 -2.74
N ASP A 152 1.72 9.78 -3.16
CA ASP A 152 0.94 8.54 -3.12
C ASP A 152 1.47 7.51 -4.15
N ASN A 153 1.93 7.97 -5.32
CA ASN A 153 2.63 7.12 -6.28
C ASN A 153 4.01 6.68 -5.80
N ASP A 154 4.77 7.56 -5.14
CA ASP A 154 6.05 7.22 -4.52
C ASP A 154 5.88 6.21 -3.38
N LEU A 155 4.78 6.30 -2.61
CA LEU A 155 4.43 5.28 -1.62
C LEU A 155 4.23 3.91 -2.28
N LEU A 156 3.48 3.82 -3.39
CA LEU A 156 3.32 2.54 -4.10
C LEU A 156 4.67 1.99 -4.59
N ARG A 157 5.47 2.81 -5.28
CA ARG A 157 6.75 2.41 -5.85
C ARG A 157 7.75 1.95 -4.78
N HIS A 158 7.90 2.73 -3.69
CA HIS A 158 8.76 2.34 -2.59
C HIS A 158 8.19 1.16 -1.80
N GLY A 159 6.86 1.07 -1.69
CA GLY A 159 6.17 -0.05 -1.07
C GLY A 159 6.42 -1.38 -1.78
N LEU A 160 6.40 -1.39 -3.11
CA LEU A 160 6.75 -2.56 -3.93
C LEU A 160 8.18 -3.04 -3.66
N VAL A 161 9.16 -2.13 -3.62
CA VAL A 161 10.56 -2.47 -3.31
C VAL A 161 10.70 -3.08 -1.91
N ILE A 162 10.02 -2.51 -0.90
CA ILE A 162 10.06 -3.05 0.47
C ILE A 162 9.37 -4.42 0.52
N LEU A 163 8.22 -4.56 -0.14
CA LEU A 163 7.44 -5.79 -0.13
C LEU A 163 8.20 -6.95 -0.80
N ASP A 164 8.85 -6.69 -1.94
CA ASP A 164 9.73 -7.65 -2.60
C ASP A 164 10.83 -8.13 -1.64
N ALA A 165 11.53 -7.20 -0.98
CA ALA A 165 12.57 -7.54 -0.02
C ALA A 165 12.02 -8.32 1.19
N VAL A 166 10.83 -8.00 1.69
CA VAL A 166 10.17 -8.73 2.78
C VAL A 166 9.90 -10.17 2.38
N VAL A 167 9.28 -10.40 1.23
CA VAL A 167 8.92 -11.76 0.76
C VAL A 167 10.17 -12.58 0.50
N ASN A 168 11.19 -11.99 -0.14
CA ASN A 168 12.46 -12.68 -0.44
C ASN A 168 13.36 -12.89 0.79
N SER A 169 12.99 -12.37 1.97
CA SER A 169 13.81 -12.54 3.17
C SER A 169 13.59 -13.88 3.89
N ASP A 170 12.60 -14.67 3.47
CA ASP A 170 12.32 -16.00 4.02
C ASP A 170 11.86 -16.95 2.90
N ASP A 171 12.55 -18.08 2.74
CA ASP A 171 12.31 -19.02 1.63
C ASP A 171 10.91 -19.63 1.66
N GLN A 172 10.36 -19.89 2.86
CA GLN A 172 9.00 -20.42 2.99
C GLN A 172 7.97 -19.36 2.61
N LEU A 173 8.16 -18.12 3.06
CA LEU A 173 7.29 -16.99 2.71
C LEU A 173 7.31 -16.75 1.19
N PHE A 174 8.48 -16.77 0.55
CA PHE A 174 8.60 -16.68 -0.90
C PHE A 174 7.96 -17.88 -1.61
N GLY A 175 8.16 -19.10 -1.08
CA GLY A 175 7.53 -20.32 -1.59
C GLY A 175 6.01 -20.23 -1.61
N GLU A 176 5.41 -19.77 -0.51
CA GLU A 176 3.95 -19.60 -0.42
C GLU A 176 3.44 -18.37 -1.18
N PHE A 177 4.26 -17.34 -1.37
CA PHE A 177 3.93 -16.19 -2.20
C PHE A 177 3.81 -16.59 -3.68
N SER A 178 4.78 -17.39 -4.15
CA SER A 178 4.93 -17.81 -5.54
C SER A 178 4.18 -19.10 -5.90
N SER A 179 3.56 -19.76 -4.92
CA SER A 179 2.75 -20.95 -5.15
C SER A 179 1.48 -20.63 -5.93
N PHE A 180 1.25 -21.41 -6.99
CA PHE A 180 -0.03 -21.53 -7.65
C PHE A 180 -0.75 -22.70 -6.99
N ALA A 181 -1.72 -22.39 -6.12
CA ALA A 181 -2.59 -23.42 -5.54
C ALA A 181 -3.39 -24.15 -6.64
#